data_AF-A0A9W9ZTF4-F1
#
_entry.id   AF-A0A9W9ZTF4-F1
#
_cell.length_a   1.000
_cell.length_b   1.000
_cell.length_c   1.000
_cell.angle_alpha   90.00
_cell.angle_beta   90.00
_cell.angle_gamma   90.00
#
_symmetry.space_group_name_H-M   'P 1'
#
loop_
_entity.id
_entity.type
_entity.pdbx_description
1 polymer ?
#
loop_
_entity_poly.entity_id
_entity_poly.type
_entity_poly.pdbx_seq_one_letter_code
_entity_poly.pdbx_strand_id
1 'polypeptide(L)'
;MKWDEENLEDKVIMMVKEKLDVDLKQEDIDIVHRVGKMEQNGDAVIVKFSSNKTKMRVVMKRRVLKGTGITIAEDIAPEMSMIYQSSACGILVKHQWSTGQVPVV
;
A
#
# COMPACT_ATOMS: atom_id res chain seq x y z
N MET A 1 -8.21 -25.00 7.12
CA MET A 1 -8.40 -23.56 6.85
C MET A 1 -8.95 -23.44 5.45
N LYS A 2 -10.20 -23.01 5.32
CA LYS A 2 -10.88 -22.85 4.03
C LYS A 2 -10.48 -21.48 3.51
N TRP A 3 -9.54 -21.44 2.57
CA TRP A 3 -9.22 -20.24 1.80
C TRP A 3 -10.34 -20.11 0.78
N ASP A 4 -11.41 -19.41 1.16
CA ASP A 4 -12.55 -19.22 0.26
C ASP A 4 -12.09 -18.50 -1.02
N GLU A 5 -12.70 -18.90 -2.13
CA GLU A 5 -12.39 -18.66 -3.55
C GLU A 5 -12.49 -17.18 -4.00
N GLU A 6 -12.06 -16.24 -3.17
CA GLU A 6 -11.93 -14.84 -3.56
C GLU A 6 -10.59 -14.66 -4.28
N ASN A 7 -10.63 -14.43 -5.59
CA ASN A 7 -9.44 -14.03 -6.35
C ASN A 7 -9.10 -12.56 -6.02
N LEU A 8 -8.51 -12.36 -4.83
CA LEU A 8 -8.23 -11.06 -4.24
C LEU A 8 -7.25 -10.26 -5.10
N GLU A 9 -6.35 -10.96 -5.78
CA GLU A 9 -5.40 -10.38 -6.73
C GLU A 9 -6.11 -9.70 -7.90
N ASP A 10 -7.03 -10.41 -8.55
CA ASP A 10 -7.83 -9.87 -9.66
C ASP A 10 -8.65 -8.65 -9.21
N LYS A 11 -9.21 -8.68 -7.99
CA LYS A 11 -9.95 -7.53 -7.43
C LYS A 11 -9.06 -6.32 -7.21
N VAL A 12 -7.83 -6.52 -6.72
CA VAL A 12 -6.84 -5.44 -6.58
C VAL A 12 -6.47 -4.88 -7.94
N ILE A 13 -6.17 -5.73 -8.92
CA ILE A 13 -5.82 -5.32 -10.29
C ILE A 13 -6.97 -4.51 -10.91
N MET A 14 -8.20 -5.02 -10.81
CA MET A 14 -9.39 -4.35 -11.33
C MET A 14 -9.64 -3.00 -10.65
N MET A 15 -9.57 -2.94 -9.31
CA MET A 15 -9.76 -1.68 -8.57
C MET A 15 -8.70 -0.64 -8.96
N VAL A 16 -7.43 -1.06 -9.06
CA VAL A 16 -6.33 -0.18 -9.44
C VAL A 16 -6.50 0.32 -10.88
N LYS A 17 -6.95 -0.53 -11.81
CA LYS A 17 -7.23 -0.11 -13.18
C LYS A 17 -8.40 0.86 -13.24
N GLU A 18 -9.54 0.53 -12.64
CA GLU A 18 -10.76 1.33 -12.69
C GLU A 18 -10.66 2.68 -11.98
N LYS A 19 -10.01 2.70 -10.81
CA LYS A 19 -9.99 3.89 -9.95
C LYS A 19 -8.73 4.73 -10.11
N LEU A 20 -7.59 4.11 -10.44
CA LEU A 20 -6.30 4.81 -10.54
C LEU A 20 -5.78 4.92 -11.97
N ASP A 21 -6.39 4.22 -12.95
CA ASP A 21 -5.88 4.11 -14.31
C ASP A 21 -4.39 3.71 -14.33
N VAL A 22 -4.08 2.63 -13.60
CA VAL A 22 -2.76 2.00 -13.60
C VAL A 22 -2.94 0.56 -14.03
N ASP A 23 -2.22 0.16 -15.09
CA ASP A 23 -2.18 -1.23 -15.51
C ASP A 23 -1.22 -2.01 -14.61
N LEU A 24 -1.77 -2.99 -13.90
CA LEU A 24 -1.04 -3.99 -13.14
C LEU A 24 -1.24 -5.35 -13.78
N LYS A 25 -0.22 -6.18 -13.71
CA LYS A 25 -0.30 -7.60 -14.04
C LYS A 25 -0.19 -8.44 -12.77
N GLN A 26 -0.54 -9.72 -12.86
CA GLN A 26 -0.34 -10.65 -11.75
C GLN A 26 1.14 -10.73 -11.33
N GLU A 27 2.06 -10.70 -12.29
CA GLU A 27 3.52 -10.66 -12.03
C GLU A 27 4.02 -9.41 -11.29
N ASP A 28 3.18 -8.37 -11.11
CA ASP A 28 3.52 -7.19 -10.31
C ASP A 28 3.20 -7.37 -8.81
N ILE A 29 2.50 -8.45 -8.43
CA ILE A 29 2.01 -8.71 -7.07
C ILE A 29 2.68 -9.98 -6.54
N ASP A 30 3.46 -9.85 -5.48
CA ASP A 30 4.09 -10.99 -4.81
C ASP A 30 3.14 -11.66 -3.80
N ILE A 31 2.38 -10.85 -3.06
CA ILE A 31 1.54 -11.30 -1.94
C ILE A 31 0.30 -10.41 -1.87
N VAL A 32 -0.86 -11.03 -1.70
CA VAL A 32 -2.12 -10.35 -1.38
C VAL A 32 -2.86 -11.12 -0.30
N HIS A 33 -3.32 -10.44 0.75
CA HIS A 33 -4.16 -11.05 1.77
C HIS A 33 -4.99 -10.01 2.53
N ARG A 34 -6.13 -10.44 3.08
CA ARG A 34 -6.93 -9.63 3.99
C ARG A 34 -6.31 -9.57 5.37
N VAL A 35 -6.46 -8.45 6.04
CA VAL A 35 -6.04 -8.21 7.41
C VAL A 35 -7.19 -7.64 8.22
N GLY A 36 -7.37 -8.20 9.42
CA GLY A 36 -8.48 -7.88 10.31
C GLY A 36 -9.43 -9.05 10.50
N LYS A 37 -10.44 -8.85 11.36
CA LYS A 37 -11.58 -9.76 11.45
C LYS A 37 -12.55 -9.37 10.36
N MET A 38 -13.12 -10.36 9.65
CA MET A 38 -14.24 -10.19 8.71
C MET A 38 -15.43 -9.54 9.42
N GLU A 39 -15.40 -8.23 9.51
CA GLU A 39 -16.49 -7.41 10.03
C GLU A 39 -17.13 -6.63 8.88
N GLN A 40 -18.34 -6.13 9.11
CA GLN A 40 -19.20 -5.54 8.07
C GLN A 40 -18.60 -4.30 7.35
N ASN A 41 -17.48 -3.78 7.84
CA ASN A 41 -16.83 -2.55 7.36
C ASN A 41 -15.57 -2.76 6.51
N GLY A 42 -15.53 -3.86 5.73
CA GLY A 42 -14.55 -4.04 4.66
C GLY A 42 -13.12 -4.19 5.17
N ASP A 43 -12.68 -5.43 5.31
CA ASP A 43 -11.32 -5.73 5.78
C ASP A 43 -10.26 -5.06 4.91
N ALA A 44 -9.20 -4.58 5.56
CA ALA A 44 -8.04 -4.06 4.87
C ALA A 44 -7.36 -5.18 4.05
N VAL A 45 -6.77 -4.81 2.92
CA VAL A 45 -5.98 -5.74 2.10
C VAL A 45 -4.53 -5.26 2.12
N ILE A 46 -3.62 -6.14 2.52
CA ILE A 46 -2.18 -5.91 2.37
C ILE A 46 -1.77 -6.46 1.00
N VAL A 47 -1.08 -5.62 0.23
CA VAL A 47 -0.52 -5.96 -1.07
C VAL A 47 0.97 -5.71 -1.04
N LYS A 48 1.75 -6.75 -1.33
CA LYS A 48 3.19 -6.63 -1.59
C LYS A 48 3.40 -6.63 -3.10
N PHE A 49 3.94 -5.53 -3.62
CA PHE A 49 4.32 -5.44 -5.03
C PHE A 49 5.73 -5.98 -5.26
N SER A 50 5.95 -6.61 -6.41
CA SER A 50 7.25 -7.16 -6.82
C SER A 50 8.32 -6.07 -7.03
N SER A 51 7.90 -4.83 -7.30
CA SER A 51 8.82 -3.70 -7.43
C SER A 51 8.35 -2.44 -6.69
N ASN A 52 9.30 -1.73 -6.08
CA ASN A 52 9.04 -0.43 -5.46
C ASN A 52 8.55 0.60 -6.50
N LYS A 53 8.99 0.48 -7.75
CA LYS A 53 8.50 1.31 -8.86
C LYS A 53 7.00 1.10 -9.08
N THR A 54 6.52 -0.15 -9.09
CA THR A 54 5.09 -0.45 -9.22
C THR A 54 4.30 0.08 -8.02
N LYS A 55 4.77 -0.16 -6.79
CA LYS A 55 4.18 0.44 -5.58
C LYS A 55 4.02 1.95 -5.73
N MET A 56 5.08 2.63 -6.15
CA MET A 56 5.08 4.10 -6.25
C MET A 56 4.10 4.63 -7.30
N ARG A 57 3.94 3.94 -8.45
CA ARG A 57 2.92 4.30 -9.47
C ARG A 57 1.51 4.33 -8.87
N VAL A 58 1.17 3.33 -8.07
CA VAL A 58 -0.12 3.21 -7.38
C VAL A 58 -0.26 4.28 -6.30
N VAL A 59 0.75 4.36 -5.42
CA VAL A 59 0.76 5.26 -4.25
C VAL A 59 0.69 6.73 -4.64
N MET A 60 1.31 7.15 -5.75
CA MET A 60 1.27 8.54 -6.22
C MET A 60 -0.11 8.95 -6.74
N LYS A 61 -0.85 8.02 -7.38
CA LYS A 61 -2.18 8.31 -7.93
C LYS A 61 -3.30 8.22 -6.90
N ARG A 62 -3.05 7.68 -5.69
CA ARG A 62 -4.07 7.45 -4.65
C ARG A 62 -4.96 8.65 -4.28
N ARG A 63 -4.52 9.88 -4.53
CA ARG A 63 -5.30 11.10 -4.24
C ARG A 63 -6.66 11.12 -4.95
N VAL A 64 -6.81 10.43 -6.09
CA VAL A 64 -8.08 10.32 -6.82
C VAL A 64 -9.13 9.52 -6.06
N LEU A 65 -8.74 8.72 -5.05
CA LEU A 65 -9.66 7.93 -4.23
C LEU A 65 -10.35 8.75 -3.15
N LYS A 66 -9.98 10.02 -2.95
CA LYS A 66 -10.63 10.89 -1.95
C LYS A 66 -12.13 10.98 -2.22
N GLY A 67 -12.93 10.71 -1.20
CA GLY A 67 -14.39 10.72 -1.29
C GLY A 67 -15.01 9.43 -1.83
N THR A 68 -14.22 8.43 -2.22
CA THR A 68 -14.74 7.12 -2.69
C THR A 68 -14.96 6.12 -1.56
N GLY A 69 -14.51 6.43 -0.34
CA GLY A 69 -14.50 5.50 0.80
C GLY A 69 -13.32 4.51 0.79
N ILE A 70 -12.50 4.50 -0.27
CA ILE A 70 -11.31 3.66 -0.37
C ILE A 70 -10.08 4.49 0.00
N THR A 71 -9.22 3.93 0.86
CA THR A 71 -7.93 4.54 1.22
C THR A 71 -6.79 3.58 0.91
N ILE A 72 -5.74 4.10 0.28
CA ILE A 72 -4.47 3.40 0.11
C ILE A 72 -3.44 4.10 0.99
N ALA A 73 -2.76 3.35 1.84
CA ALA A 73 -1.66 3.84 2.68
C ALA A 73 -0.47 2.90 2.53
N GLU A 74 0.73 3.44 2.70
CA GLU A 74 1.93 2.61 2.78
C GLU A 74 1.96 1.93 4.16
N ASP A 75 2.32 0.66 4.19
CA ASP A 75 2.58 -0.08 5.43
C ASP A 75 3.96 0.31 5.95
N ILE A 76 3.97 1.14 6.98
CA ILE A 76 5.18 1.71 7.59
C ILE A 76 5.11 1.43 9.09
N ALA A 77 6.20 0.93 9.66
CA ALA A 77 6.31 0.74 11.10
C ALA A 77 6.03 2.07 11.85
N PRO A 78 5.36 2.05 13.01
CA PRO A 78 4.96 3.28 13.73
C PRO A 78 6.10 4.26 13.97
N GLU A 79 7.28 3.75 14.34
CA GLU A 79 8.50 4.53 14.57
C GLU A 79 8.93 5.29 13.31
N MET A 80 8.88 4.62 12.15
CA MET A 80 9.21 5.20 10.85
C MET A 80 8.13 6.16 10.35
N SER A 81 6.86 5.93 10.70
CA SER A 81 5.75 6.83 10.35
C SER A 81 5.92 8.21 10.99
N MET A 82 6.36 8.28 12.25
CA MET A 82 6.60 9.55 12.93
C MET A 82 7.69 10.38 12.24
N ILE A 83 8.78 9.72 11.84
CA ILE A 83 9.86 10.36 11.08
C ILE A 83 9.33 10.85 9.73
N TYR A 84 8.61 9.99 9.00
CA TYR A 84 8.05 10.31 7.69
C TYR A 84 7.10 11.52 7.72
N GLN A 85 6.20 11.58 8.69
CA GLN A 85 5.27 12.71 8.88
C GLN A 85 6.02 14.01 9.18
N SER A 86 7.06 13.93 10.01
CA SER A 86 7.91 15.09 10.35
C SER A 86 8.63 15.65 9.11
N SER A 87 9.16 14.77 8.25
CA SER A 87 9.77 15.15 6.98
C SER A 87 8.75 15.77 6.01
N ALA A 88 7.54 15.22 5.94
CA ALA A 88 6.47 15.74 5.07
C ALA A 88 5.94 17.12 5.53
N CYS A 89 6.05 17.45 6.81
CA CYS A 89 5.63 18.73 7.40
C CYS A 89 6.66 19.87 7.18
N GLY A 90 7.77 19.62 6.48
CA GLY A 90 8.74 20.67 6.13
C GLY A 90 9.77 20.98 7.23
N ILE A 91 9.84 20.16 8.28
CA ILE A 91 11.00 20.19 9.19
C ILE A 91 12.17 19.59 8.39
N LEU A 92 13.03 20.47 7.86
CA LEU A 92 14.24 20.11 7.13
C LEU A 92 15.21 19.34 8.03
N VAL A 93 15.08 18.02 8.06
CA VAL A 93 16.13 17.13 8.57
C VAL A 93 17.21 17.08 7.49
N LYS A 94 18.29 17.85 7.67
CA LYS A 94 19.35 18.11 6.67
C LYS A 94 20.09 16.88 6.11
N HIS A 95 19.83 15.66 6.59
CA HIS A 95 20.60 14.46 6.27
C HIS A 95 19.73 13.20 6.23
N GLN A 96 18.76 13.10 5.31
CA GLN A 96 17.96 11.87 5.21
C GLN A 96 18.00 11.26 3.81
N TRP A 97 18.52 10.04 3.72
CA TRP A 97 18.43 9.15 2.56
C TRP A 97 17.25 8.18 2.76
N SER A 98 16.50 7.90 1.70
CA SER A 98 15.27 7.09 1.74
C SER A 98 15.49 5.57 1.82
N THR A 99 16.66 5.10 2.26
CA THR A 99 16.93 3.68 2.47
C THR A 99 16.67 3.32 3.92
N GLY A 100 15.53 2.65 4.17
CA GLY A 100 15.25 2.03 5.45
C GLY A 100 16.31 0.96 5.74
N GLN A 101 17.33 1.33 6.50
CA GLN A 101 18.16 0.36 7.19
C GLN A 101 17.43 -0.01 8.48
N VAL A 102 16.90 -1.23 8.52
CA VAL A 102 16.62 -1.93 9.77
C VAL A 102 17.96 -2.10 10.49
N PRO A 103 18.10 -1.68 11.76
CA PRO A 103 19.30 -1.99 12.52
C PRO A 103 19.37 -3.51 12.70
N VAL A 104 20.44 -4.11 12.17
CA VAL A 104 20.77 -5.50 12.44
C VAL A 104 21.32 -5.52 13.86
N VAL A 105 20.61 -6.21 14.75
CA VAL A 105 21.03 -6.48 16.14
C VAL A 105 22.11 -7.55 16.14
#